data_AF-A0A368KTD9-F1
#
_entry.id   AF-A0A368KTD9-F1
#
_cell.length_a   1.000
_cell.length_b   1.000
_cell.length_c   1.000
_cell.angle_alpha   90.00
_cell.angle_beta   90.00
_cell.angle_gamma   90.00
#
_symmetry.space_group_name_H-M   'P 1'
#
loop_
_entity.id
_entity.type
_entity.pdbx_description
1 polymer ?
#
loop_
_entity_poly.entity_id
_entity_poly.type
_entity_poly.pdbx_seq_one_letter_code
_entity_poly.pdbx_strand_id
1 'polypeptide(L)'
;MNEVQKAAVSVSEMARIVGLSRARFYQLLSDGVFPKPKYDDSTNRPYFDEEAQAECIEVKRRNVGINGKVVIFYASRHPLTGQPKRPAKPKAKTKPTSEYTDLIESLSCLGLSATAQQVEAAVAECFPDGIQKLESGEVVRAIFLHLKRQESK
;
A
#
# COMPACT_ATOMS: atom_id res chain seq x y z
N MET A 1 -5.79 33.71 -3.47
CA MET A 1 -6.66 33.46 -2.30
C MET A 1 -5.77 33.52 -1.08
N ASN A 2 -5.94 34.54 -0.25
CA ASN A 2 -5.18 34.72 0.98
C ASN A 2 -5.72 33.71 2.00
N GLU A 3 -5.05 32.56 2.12
CA GLU A 3 -5.32 31.58 3.17
C GLU A 3 -4.80 32.15 4.50
N VAL A 4 -5.65 32.10 5.53
CA VAL A 4 -5.29 32.41 6.91
C VAL A 4 -4.02 31.63 7.26
N GLN A 5 -2.89 32.33 7.42
CA GLN A 5 -1.65 31.72 7.91
C GLN A 5 -1.89 31.26 9.34
N LYS A 6 -1.87 29.95 9.54
CA LYS A 6 -1.89 29.38 10.89
C LYS A 6 -0.54 29.66 11.53
N ALA A 7 -0.53 29.99 12.82
CA ALA A 7 0.69 30.27 13.58
C ALA A 7 1.75 29.14 13.46
N ALA A 8 1.30 27.90 13.32
CA ALA A 8 2.15 26.77 12.97
C ALA A 8 1.42 25.80 12.03
N VAL A 9 2.14 25.27 11.05
CA VAL A 9 1.64 24.23 10.13
C VAL A 9 2.53 22.99 10.18
N SER A 10 1.92 21.82 10.00
CA SER A 10 2.67 20.58 9.87
C SER A 10 3.41 20.51 8.53
N VAL A 11 4.44 19.66 8.43
CA VAL A 11 5.16 19.40 7.16
C VAL A 11 4.22 19.00 6.01
N SER A 12 3.18 18.22 6.31
CA SER A 12 2.22 17.76 5.29
C SER A 12 1.34 18.88 4.78
N GLU A 13 1.01 19.84 5.63
CA GLU A 13 0.21 21.01 5.29
C GLU A 13 1.06 22.03 4.52
N MET A 14 2.29 22.28 4.97
CA MET A 14 3.26 23.12 4.25
C MET A 14 3.48 22.62 2.81
N ALA A 15 3.63 21.31 2.63
CA ALA A 15 3.76 20.71 1.30
C ALA A 15 2.56 21.01 0.39
N ARG A 16 1.34 21.03 0.93
CA ARG A 16 0.12 21.38 0.16
C ARG A 16 0.11 22.87 -0.20
N ILE A 17 0.49 23.74 0.73
CA ILE A 17 0.55 25.19 0.53
C ILE A 17 1.51 25.53 -0.64
N VAL A 18 2.67 24.88 -0.72
CA VAL A 18 3.61 25.06 -1.86
C VAL A 18 3.24 24.25 -3.12
N GLY A 19 2.12 23.51 -3.09
CA GLY A 19 1.62 22.73 -4.21
C GLY A 19 2.49 21.53 -4.58
N LEU A 20 3.12 20.88 -3.61
CA LEU A 20 3.99 19.72 -3.81
C LEU A 20 3.43 18.46 -3.13
N SER A 21 3.82 17.29 -3.65
CA SER A 21 3.60 16.05 -2.93
C SER A 21 4.47 16.02 -1.67
N ARG A 22 3.99 15.39 -0.60
CA ARG A 22 4.74 15.24 0.66
C ARG A 22 6.12 14.59 0.44
N ALA A 23 6.19 13.60 -0.44
CA ALA A 23 7.44 12.93 -0.78
C ALA A 23 8.45 13.88 -1.46
N ARG A 24 7.99 14.67 -2.44
CA ARG A 24 8.86 15.64 -3.12
C ARG A 24 9.31 16.75 -2.18
N PHE A 25 8.44 17.18 -1.27
CA PHE A 25 8.79 18.17 -0.25
C PHE A 25 9.93 17.68 0.65
N TYR A 26 9.87 16.43 1.14
CA TYR A 26 10.97 15.87 1.94
C TYR A 26 12.29 15.76 1.18
N GLN A 27 12.28 15.38 -0.10
CA GLN A 27 13.50 15.35 -0.92
C GLN A 27 14.14 16.74 -1.01
N LEU A 28 13.34 17.76 -1.28
CA LEU A 28 13.84 19.13 -1.38
C LEU A 28 14.31 19.67 -0.02
N LEU A 29 13.68 19.23 1.06
CA LEU A 29 14.09 19.55 2.42
C LEU A 29 15.43 18.88 2.78
N SER A 30 15.65 17.62 2.38
CA SER A 30 16.94 16.95 2.53
C SER A 30 18.04 17.58 1.67
N ASP A 31 17.67 18.09 0.49
CA ASP A 31 18.59 18.79 -0.42
C ASP A 31 18.92 20.23 0.05
N GLY A 32 18.28 20.69 1.14
CA GLY A 32 18.46 22.03 1.70
C GLY A 32 17.85 23.14 0.85
N VAL A 33 16.85 22.83 0.02
CA VAL A 33 16.11 23.83 -0.78
C VAL A 33 15.12 24.60 0.08
N PHE A 34 14.50 23.93 1.05
CA PHE A 34 13.57 24.52 2.02
C PHE A 34 14.21 24.63 3.41
N PRO A 35 13.76 25.56 4.27
CA PRO A 35 14.18 25.62 5.65
C PRO A 35 13.83 24.33 6.41
N LYS A 36 14.61 24.02 7.44
CA LYS A 36 14.34 22.88 8.32
C LYS A 36 13.15 23.21 9.24
N PRO A 37 12.26 22.26 9.52
CA PRO A 37 11.15 22.48 10.43
C PRO A 37 11.67 22.60 11.86
N LYS A 38 10.97 23.39 12.68
CA LYS A 38 11.15 23.41 14.13
C LYS A 38 10.46 22.19 14.72
N TYR A 39 10.91 21.76 15.89
CA TYR A 39 10.31 20.65 16.61
C TYR A 39 9.60 21.19 17.83
N ASP A 40 8.39 20.72 18.06
CA ASP A 40 7.66 21.03 19.28
C ASP A 40 8.25 20.20 20.42
N ASP A 41 8.70 20.87 21.48
CA ASP A 41 9.34 20.24 22.65
C ASP A 41 8.41 19.23 23.35
N SER A 42 7.10 19.44 23.26
CA SER A 42 6.11 18.60 23.92
C SER A 42 5.79 17.31 23.15
N THR A 43 5.71 17.39 21.82
CA THR A 43 5.27 16.26 20.98
C THR A 43 6.36 15.69 20.08
N ASN A 44 7.54 16.32 20.02
CA ASN A 44 8.61 16.04 19.06
C ASN A 44 8.13 16.03 17.60
N ARG A 45 7.04 16.74 17.29
CA ARG A 45 6.51 16.82 15.93
C ARG A 45 7.15 18.00 15.17
N PRO A 46 7.53 17.80 13.90
CA PRO A 46 8.05 18.88 13.08
C PRO A 46 6.93 19.81 12.61
N TYR A 47 7.13 21.11 12.81
CA TYR A 47 6.24 22.18 12.37
C TYR A 47 7.01 23.34 11.73
N PHE A 48 6.29 24.14 10.96
CA PHE A 48 6.78 25.40 10.39
C PHE A 48 6.01 26.55 11.04
N ASP A 49 6.73 27.48 11.64
CA ASP A 49 6.22 28.76 12.12
C ASP A 49 6.00 29.74 10.97
N GLU A 50 5.41 30.89 11.26
CA GLU A 50 5.02 31.88 10.26
C GLU A 50 6.21 32.35 9.39
N GLU A 51 7.38 32.56 9.99
CA GLU A 51 8.59 32.97 9.28
C GLU A 51 9.06 31.88 8.30
N ALA A 52 9.19 30.64 8.75
CA ALA A 52 9.62 29.55 7.89
C ALA A 52 8.58 29.19 6.81
N GLN A 53 7.28 29.41 7.08
CA GLN A 53 6.22 29.32 6.09
C GLN A 53 6.42 30.35 4.97
N ALA A 54 6.68 31.61 5.32
CA ALA A 54 6.92 32.69 4.36
C ALA A 54 8.15 32.40 3.48
N GLU A 55 9.24 31.91 4.07
CA GLU A 55 10.43 31.48 3.33
C GLU A 55 10.12 30.36 2.32
N CYS A 56 9.37 29.33 2.73
CA CYS A 56 8.97 28.25 1.82
C CYS A 56 8.16 28.77 0.63
N ILE A 57 7.28 29.74 0.87
CA ILE A 57 6.48 30.37 -0.18
C ILE A 57 7.37 31.21 -1.12
N GLU A 58 8.35 31.95 -0.60
CA GLU A 58 9.31 32.71 -1.40
C GLU A 58 10.20 31.78 -2.25
N VAL A 59 10.69 30.66 -1.70
CA VAL A 59 11.44 29.65 -2.45
C VAL A 59 10.64 29.15 -3.65
N LYS A 60 9.35 28.87 -3.42
CA LYS A 60 8.42 28.45 -4.46
C LYS A 60 8.18 29.55 -5.50
N ARG A 61 8.08 30.81 -5.08
CA ARG A 61 7.86 31.97 -5.96
C ARG A 61 9.07 32.29 -6.83
N ARG A 62 10.27 32.23 -6.25
CA ARG A 62 11.54 32.58 -6.92
C ARG A 62 12.11 31.43 -7.74
N ASN A 63 11.68 30.19 -7.50
CA ASN A 63 12.32 28.98 -8.04
C ASN A 63 13.80 28.87 -7.63
N VAL A 64 14.18 29.43 -6.48
CA VAL A 64 15.54 29.37 -5.93
C VAL A 64 15.44 28.92 -4.48
N GLY A 65 16.12 27.84 -4.14
CA GLY A 65 16.20 27.34 -2.77
C GLY A 65 17.01 28.25 -1.86
N ILE A 66 16.88 28.07 -0.55
CA ILE A 66 17.71 28.78 0.44
C ILE A 66 19.21 28.49 0.28
N ASN A 67 19.54 27.34 -0.34
CA ASN A 67 20.89 26.95 -0.74
C ASN A 67 21.39 27.65 -2.02
N GLY A 68 20.62 28.57 -2.61
CA GLY A 68 20.97 29.27 -3.85
C GLY A 68 20.79 28.45 -5.13
N LYS A 69 20.34 27.19 -5.04
CA LYS A 69 20.13 26.34 -6.22
C LYS A 69 18.80 26.67 -6.89
N VAL A 70 18.81 26.78 -8.22
CA VAL A 70 17.59 26.94 -9.00
C VAL A 70 16.82 25.62 -9.02
N VAL A 71 15.54 25.66 -8.65
CA VAL A 71 14.64 24.51 -8.61
C VAL A 71 13.41 24.81 -9.46
N ILE A 72 13.27 24.07 -10.56
CA ILE A 72 12.11 24.17 -11.43
C ILE A 72 10.96 23.37 -10.80
N PHE A 73 10.00 24.08 -10.22
CA PHE A 73 8.78 23.47 -9.72
C PHE A 73 7.78 23.31 -10.86
N TYR A 74 7.76 22.13 -11.49
CA TYR A 74 6.72 21.80 -12.47
C TYR A 74 5.33 21.99 -11.84
N ALA A 75 4.41 22.57 -12.61
CA ALA A 75 3.02 22.65 -12.22
C ALA A 75 2.54 21.23 -11.88
N SER A 76 1.76 21.12 -10.79
CA SER A 76 1.02 19.89 -10.51
C SER A 76 0.31 19.50 -11.80
N ARG A 77 0.50 18.26 -12.27
CA ARG A 77 -0.28 17.74 -13.40
C ARG A 77 -1.72 17.86 -12.97
N HIS A 78 -2.42 18.88 -13.45
CA HIS A 78 -3.84 19.01 -13.22
C HIS A 78 -4.41 17.70 -13.75
N PRO A 79 -5.10 16.90 -12.92
CA PRO A 79 -5.85 15.80 -13.49
C PRO A 79 -6.77 16.46 -14.51
N LEU A 80 -6.59 16.11 -15.79
CA LEU A 80 -7.51 16.51 -16.85
C LEU A 80 -8.90 16.23 -16.29
N THR A 81 -9.67 17.30 -16.07
CA THR A 81 -10.94 17.25 -15.38
C THR A 81 -11.79 16.17 -16.04
N GLY A 82 -12.06 15.08 -15.32
CA GLY A 82 -12.88 13.98 -15.81
C GLY A 82 -12.18 12.67 -16.15
N GLN A 83 -10.87 12.49 -15.92
CA GLN A 83 -10.37 11.11 -15.91
C GLN A 83 -10.92 10.37 -14.67
N PRO A 84 -11.74 9.31 -14.85
CA PRO A 84 -12.22 8.54 -13.72
C PRO A 84 -11.00 8.02 -12.97
N LYS A 85 -10.96 8.24 -11.64
CA LYS A 85 -10.03 7.51 -10.77
C LYS A 85 -10.18 6.06 -11.14
N ARG A 86 -9.15 5.47 -11.76
CA ARG A 86 -9.13 4.03 -12.03
C ARG A 86 -9.52 3.35 -10.72
N PRO A 87 -10.56 2.49 -10.71
CA PRO A 87 -10.96 1.81 -9.50
C PRO A 87 -9.70 1.17 -8.94
N ALA A 88 -9.41 1.46 -7.67
CA ALA A 88 -8.27 0.88 -7.00
C ALA A 88 -8.40 -0.63 -7.21
N LYS A 89 -7.38 -1.25 -7.85
CA LYS A 89 -7.34 -2.70 -7.94
C LYS A 89 -7.56 -3.22 -6.52
N PRO A 90 -8.53 -4.12 -6.28
CA PRO A 90 -8.71 -4.67 -4.96
C PRO A 90 -7.35 -5.17 -4.50
N LYS A 91 -6.90 -4.67 -3.34
CA LYS A 91 -5.71 -5.21 -2.69
C LYS A 91 -5.90 -6.71 -2.68
N ALA A 92 -4.97 -7.44 -3.29
CA ALA A 92 -5.01 -8.89 -3.31
C ALA A 92 -5.28 -9.33 -1.87
N LYS A 93 -6.42 -9.99 -1.66
CA LYS A 93 -6.73 -10.60 -0.37
C LYS A 93 -5.51 -11.44 -0.02
N THR A 94 -5.00 -11.22 1.19
CA THR A 94 -3.98 -12.03 1.84
C THR A 94 -4.22 -13.49 1.46
N LYS A 95 -3.24 -14.12 0.80
CA LYS A 95 -3.30 -15.56 0.48
C LYS A 95 -3.58 -16.30 1.80
N PRO A 96 -4.67 -17.06 1.92
CA PRO A 96 -4.67 -18.13 2.89
C PRO A 96 -3.72 -19.22 2.38
N THR A 97 -2.98 -19.78 3.33
CA THR A 97 -2.59 -21.20 3.41
C THR A 97 -1.65 -21.78 2.35
N SER A 98 -0.37 -21.86 2.74
CA SER A 98 0.60 -22.83 2.21
C SER A 98 0.34 -24.27 2.69
N GLU A 99 -0.87 -24.59 3.18
CA GLU A 99 -1.17 -25.88 3.81
C GLU A 99 -1.71 -26.92 2.81
N TYR A 100 -2.20 -26.49 1.65
CA TYR A 100 -2.83 -27.38 0.67
C TYR A 100 -2.02 -27.55 -0.63
N THR A 101 -0.84 -26.93 -0.75
CA THR A 101 0.02 -27.04 -1.95
C THR A 101 0.45 -28.49 -2.19
N ASP A 102 0.87 -29.16 -1.13
CA ASP A 102 1.41 -30.53 -1.20
C ASP A 102 0.28 -31.54 -1.51
N LEU A 103 -0.94 -31.24 -1.04
CA LEU A 103 -2.14 -32.00 -1.35
C LEU A 103 -2.58 -31.82 -2.80
N ILE A 104 -2.54 -30.59 -3.33
CA ILE A 104 -2.86 -30.31 -4.74
C ILE A 104 -1.84 -31.00 -5.67
N GLU A 105 -0.56 -30.94 -5.33
CA GLU A 105 0.50 -31.62 -6.08
C GLU A 105 0.30 -33.14 -6.07
N SER A 106 0.04 -33.73 -4.90
CA SER A 106 -0.23 -35.17 -4.77
C SER A 106 -1.45 -35.63 -5.57
N LEU A 107 -2.53 -34.84 -5.58
CA LEU A 107 -3.73 -35.12 -6.38
C LEU A 107 -3.44 -35.02 -7.89
N SER A 108 -2.61 -34.06 -8.30
CA SER A 108 -2.20 -33.91 -9.69
C SER A 108 -1.36 -35.10 -10.18
N CYS A 109 -0.46 -35.64 -9.34
CA CYS A 109 0.31 -36.85 -9.62
C CYS A 109 -0.58 -38.09 -9.80
N LEU A 110 -1.74 -38.13 -9.13
CA LEU A 110 -2.75 -39.18 -9.27
C LEU A 110 -3.68 -38.98 -10.48
N GLY A 111 -3.46 -37.93 -11.28
CA GLY A 111 -4.20 -37.65 -12.50
C GLY A 111 -5.49 -36.86 -12.31
N LEU A 112 -5.65 -36.15 -11.17
CA LEU A 112 -6.81 -35.32 -10.90
C LEU A 112 -6.39 -33.86 -10.74
N SER A 113 -6.88 -32.98 -11.62
CA SER A 113 -6.61 -31.55 -11.57
C SER A 113 -7.67 -30.85 -10.70
N ALA A 114 -7.32 -30.60 -9.44
CA ALA A 114 -8.20 -29.90 -8.49
C ALA A 114 -7.70 -28.49 -8.20
N THR A 115 -8.63 -27.53 -8.12
CA THR A 115 -8.35 -26.17 -7.66
C THR A 115 -8.27 -26.11 -6.13
N ALA A 116 -7.54 -25.13 -5.60
CA ALA A 116 -7.41 -24.94 -4.14
C ALA A 116 -8.76 -24.81 -3.43
N GLN A 117 -9.76 -24.21 -4.09
CA GLN A 117 -11.13 -24.08 -3.55
C GLN A 117 -11.86 -25.43 -3.45
N GLN A 118 -11.67 -26.31 -4.44
CA GLN A 118 -12.25 -27.65 -4.42
C GLN A 118 -11.61 -28.52 -3.34
N VAL A 119 -10.30 -28.39 -3.14
CA VAL A 119 -9.59 -29.11 -2.07
C VAL A 119 -10.03 -28.60 -0.70
N GLU A 120 -10.14 -27.29 -0.50
CA GLU A 120 -10.61 -26.69 0.76
C GLU A 120 -12.05 -27.15 1.09
N ALA A 121 -12.95 -27.14 0.10
CA ALA A 121 -14.31 -27.64 0.28
C ALA A 121 -14.35 -29.13 0.63
N ALA A 122 -13.56 -29.96 -0.07
CA ALA A 122 -13.49 -31.40 0.19
C ALA A 122 -12.87 -31.71 1.57
N VAL A 123 -11.88 -30.95 2.03
CA VAL A 123 -11.30 -31.08 3.36
C VAL A 123 -12.33 -30.73 4.44
N ALA A 124 -13.08 -29.64 4.26
CA ALA A 124 -14.13 -29.23 5.20
C ALA A 124 -15.26 -30.26 5.31
N GLU A 125 -15.60 -30.95 4.20
CA GLU A 125 -16.66 -31.96 4.18
C GLU A 125 -16.18 -33.33 4.70
N CYS A 126 -14.97 -33.77 4.31
CA CYS A 126 -14.45 -35.09 4.66
C CYS A 126 -13.82 -35.14 6.05
N PHE A 127 -13.26 -34.02 6.53
CA PHE A 127 -12.52 -33.94 7.79
C PHE A 127 -12.89 -32.67 8.59
N PRO A 128 -14.11 -32.62 9.18
CA PRO A 128 -14.56 -31.46 9.96
C PRO A 128 -13.70 -31.20 11.21
N ASP A 129 -13.03 -32.23 11.74
CA ASP A 129 -12.12 -32.15 12.89
C ASP A 129 -10.67 -31.80 12.51
N GLY A 130 -10.40 -31.61 11.22
CA GLY A 130 -9.09 -31.26 10.67
C GLY A 130 -8.19 -32.45 10.31
N ILE A 131 -7.14 -32.16 9.53
CA ILE A 131 -6.22 -33.16 8.94
C ILE A 131 -4.93 -33.38 9.74
N GLN A 132 -4.76 -32.69 10.87
CA GLN A 132 -3.49 -32.64 11.62
C GLN A 132 -3.12 -33.94 12.34
N LYS A 133 -4.07 -34.86 12.54
CA LYS A 133 -3.87 -36.14 13.25
C LYS A 133 -3.84 -37.34 12.30
N LEU A 134 -4.01 -37.12 11.00
CA LEU A 134 -4.16 -38.17 9.99
C LEU A 134 -2.92 -38.27 9.13
N GLU A 135 -2.65 -39.47 8.62
CA GLU A 135 -1.55 -39.70 7.71
C GLU A 135 -1.86 -39.07 6.35
N SER A 136 -0.88 -38.37 5.75
CA SER A 136 -1.05 -37.62 4.51
C SER A 136 -1.59 -38.49 3.36
N GLY A 137 -1.23 -39.78 3.31
CA GLY A 137 -1.72 -40.72 2.30
C GLY A 137 -3.22 -41.02 2.42
N GLU A 138 -3.75 -41.11 3.64
CA GLU A 138 -5.19 -41.34 3.88
C GLU A 138 -6.00 -40.10 3.49
N VAL A 139 -5.49 -38.92 3.82
CA VAL A 139 -6.12 -37.62 3.48
C VAL A 139 -6.19 -37.44 1.97
N VAL A 140 -5.09 -37.68 1.24
CA VAL A 140 -5.07 -37.60 -0.23
C VAL A 140 -6.06 -38.58 -0.86
N ARG A 141 -6.11 -39.83 -0.38
CA ARG A 141 -7.01 -40.85 -0.92
C ARG A 141 -8.48 -40.50 -0.70
N ALA A 142 -8.84 -40.03 0.49
CA ALA A 142 -10.21 -39.63 0.82
C ALA A 142 -10.68 -38.47 -0.06
N ILE A 143 -9.85 -37.43 -0.20
CA ILE A 143 -10.15 -36.26 -1.05
C ILE A 143 -10.24 -36.67 -2.52
N PHE A 144 -9.31 -37.50 -3.01
CA PHE A 144 -9.33 -37.99 -4.39
C PHE A 144 -10.63 -38.74 -4.72
N LEU A 145 -11.07 -39.66 -3.85
CA LEU A 145 -12.31 -40.42 -4.05
C LEU A 145 -13.53 -39.50 -4.03
N HIS A 146 -13.54 -38.52 -3.13
CA HIS A 146 -14.64 -37.56 -3.04
C HIS A 146 -14.75 -36.70 -4.31
N LEU A 147 -13.64 -36.12 -4.77
CA LEU A 147 -13.61 -35.30 -6.00
C LEU A 147 -13.92 -36.13 -7.25
N LYS A 148 -13.39 -37.35 -7.36
CA LYS A 148 -13.68 -38.24 -8.49
C LYS A 148 -15.16 -38.64 -8.56
N ARG A 149 -15.84 -38.74 -7.42
CA ARG A 149 -17.28 -38.99 -7.36
C ARG A 149 -18.10 -37.78 -7.81
N GLN A 150 -17.62 -36.56 -7.56
CA GLN A 150 -18.27 -35.33 -8.00
C GLN A 150 -18.10 -35.09 -9.50
N GLU A 151 -16.94 -35.39 -10.07
CA GLU A 151 -16.67 -35.31 -11.53
C GLU A 151 -17.50 -36.30 -12.36
N SER A 152 -17.91 -37.43 -11.76
CA SER A 152 -18.65 -38.50 -12.45
C SER A 152 -20.18 -38.32 -12.42
N LYS A 153 -20.69 -37.17 -11.97
CA LYS A 153 -22.10 -36.77 -11.98
C LYS A 153 -22.35 -35.70 -13.01
#